data_AF-A0A090TBY1-F1
#
_entry.id   AF-A0A090TBY1-F1
#
_cell.length_a   1.000
_cell.length_b   1.000
_cell.length_c   1.000
_cell.angle_alpha   90.00
_cell.angle_beta   90.00
_cell.angle_gamma   90.00
#
_symmetry.space_group_name_H-M   'P 1'
#
loop_
_entity.id
_entity.type
_entity.pdbx_description
1 polymer ?
#
loop_
_entity_poly.entity_id
_entity_poly.type
_entity_poly.pdbx_seq_one_letter_code
_entity_poly.pdbx_strand_id
1 'polypeptide(L)'
;MVLESELANFPKVIGSSDGLNYVTAEDDVYIDYQGEETDWAIYRASQRFAAPQPEYSMQQVRMVAKARSQSQADGVTTLVIERFIHEIKQGDVAIPLSAIQTPDQINHFQPHAGPVIDDLSIAGMMDAVNYVVRGQAVVLNRGYVSRVEQGSSYALVKPAHGFQFSQGEFGLVEGDSEEISLTMPTIEVGQLVVIRSYPFFSIAVIIEQVSQLPSRC
;
A
#
# COMPACT_ATOMS: atom_id res chain seq x y z
N MET A 1 -5.63 -1.54 -0.29
CA MET A 1 -5.09 -2.91 -0.34
C MET A 1 -6.26 -3.89 -0.32
N VAL A 2 -6.10 -5.05 -0.94
CA VAL A 2 -7.11 -6.12 -1.02
C VAL A 2 -6.43 -7.45 -0.70
N LEU A 3 -7.18 -8.43 -0.20
CA LEU A 3 -6.66 -9.79 0.02
C LEU A 3 -6.24 -10.41 -1.32
N GLU A 4 -5.10 -11.09 -1.34
CA GLU A 4 -4.60 -11.74 -2.56
C GLU A 4 -5.57 -12.81 -3.07
N SER A 5 -6.15 -13.59 -2.15
CA SER A 5 -7.16 -14.61 -2.45
C SER A 5 -8.45 -14.02 -3.02
N GLU A 6 -8.84 -12.82 -2.57
CA GLU A 6 -10.02 -12.13 -3.07
C GLU A 6 -9.78 -11.61 -4.50
N LEU A 7 -8.62 -11.01 -4.76
CA LEU A 7 -8.25 -10.55 -6.11
C LEU A 7 -8.22 -11.68 -7.13
N ALA A 8 -7.82 -12.89 -6.72
CA ALA A 8 -7.77 -14.04 -7.60
C ALA A 8 -9.15 -14.52 -8.08
N ASN A 9 -10.24 -14.13 -7.41
CA ASN A 9 -11.61 -14.52 -7.75
C ASN A 9 -12.28 -13.57 -8.74
N PHE A 10 -11.67 -12.42 -9.03
CA PHE A 10 -12.22 -11.46 -9.98
C PHE A 10 -11.73 -11.71 -11.41
N PRO A 11 -12.55 -11.38 -12.42
CA PRO A 11 -12.16 -11.46 -13.81
C PRO A 11 -10.91 -10.63 -14.12
N LYS A 12 -10.16 -11.07 -15.14
CA LYS A 12 -8.94 -10.44 -15.63
C LYS A 12 -9.14 -9.90 -17.03
N VAL A 13 -8.45 -8.81 -17.32
CA VAL A 13 -8.27 -8.31 -18.68
C VAL A 13 -7.47 -9.32 -19.47
N ILE A 14 -8.07 -9.84 -20.54
CA ILE A 14 -7.43 -10.81 -21.44
C ILE A 14 -6.85 -10.16 -22.69
N GLY A 15 -7.27 -8.93 -23.05
CA GLY A 15 -6.72 -8.17 -24.17
C GLY A 15 -7.58 -6.97 -24.57
N SER A 16 -7.27 -6.39 -25.73
CA SER A 16 -8.05 -5.35 -26.40
C SER A 16 -8.28 -5.65 -27.87
N SER A 17 -9.21 -4.91 -28.48
CA SER A 17 -9.56 -4.98 -29.91
C SER A 17 -8.37 -4.83 -30.86
N ASP A 18 -7.37 -4.03 -30.49
CA ASP A 18 -6.17 -3.81 -31.29
C ASP A 18 -5.11 -4.93 -31.18
N GLY A 19 -5.33 -5.93 -30.32
CA GLY A 19 -4.42 -7.08 -30.15
C GLY A 19 -3.05 -6.70 -29.56
N LEU A 20 -2.87 -5.45 -29.12
CA LEU A 20 -1.67 -4.95 -28.46
C LEU A 20 -1.75 -5.23 -26.96
N ASN A 21 -0.58 -5.36 -26.32
CA ASN A 21 -0.48 -5.53 -24.86
C ASN A 21 -0.89 -4.28 -24.04
N TYR A 22 -1.30 -3.21 -24.74
CA TYR A 22 -1.57 -1.90 -24.20
C TYR A 22 -2.86 -1.37 -24.81
N VAL A 23 -3.75 -0.88 -23.95
CA VAL A 23 -5.09 -0.44 -24.32
C VAL A 23 -5.23 1.06 -24.07
N THR A 24 -5.75 1.78 -25.06
CA THR A 24 -6.09 3.20 -24.99
C THR A 24 -7.57 3.41 -24.65
N ALA A 25 -7.99 4.67 -24.47
CA ALA A 25 -9.38 4.99 -24.15
C ALA A 25 -10.37 4.67 -25.28
N GLU A 26 -9.89 4.49 -26.50
CA GLU A 26 -10.72 4.24 -27.70
C GLU A 26 -10.88 2.74 -28.00
N ASP A 27 -10.12 1.87 -27.32
CA ASP A 27 -10.14 0.44 -27.59
C ASP A 27 -11.15 -0.29 -26.70
N ASP A 28 -11.85 -1.24 -27.29
CA ASP A 28 -12.62 -2.22 -26.54
C ASP A 28 -11.68 -3.09 -25.69
N VAL A 29 -12.05 -3.30 -24.42
CA VAL A 29 -11.33 -4.18 -23.48
C VAL A 29 -12.09 -5.47 -23.28
N TYR A 30 -11.39 -6.59 -23.29
CA TYR A 30 -12.00 -7.91 -23.06
C TYR A 30 -11.62 -8.45 -21.68
N ILE A 31 -12.61 -9.00 -20.97
CA ILE A 31 -12.42 -9.71 -19.70
C ILE A 31 -12.99 -11.14 -19.78
N ASP A 32 -12.39 -12.08 -19.06
CA ASP A 32 -12.86 -13.47 -18.93
C ASP A 32 -14.06 -13.58 -17.97
N TYR A 33 -15.17 -12.97 -18.36
CA TYR A 33 -16.39 -12.90 -17.56
C TYR A 33 -17.65 -13.21 -18.36
N GLN A 34 -18.59 -13.87 -17.68
CA GLN A 34 -19.97 -14.05 -18.12
C GLN A 34 -20.88 -13.86 -16.92
N GLY A 35 -21.89 -12.99 -17.03
CA GLY A 35 -22.87 -12.78 -15.97
C GLY A 35 -23.63 -11.46 -16.08
N GLU A 36 -24.17 -10.97 -14.97
CA GLU A 36 -25.08 -9.82 -14.93
C GLU A 36 -24.40 -8.49 -14.57
N GLU A 37 -23.13 -8.52 -14.15
CA GLU A 37 -22.42 -7.31 -13.76
C GLU A 37 -22.17 -6.39 -14.96
N THR A 38 -22.44 -5.09 -14.77
CA THR A 38 -22.45 -4.10 -15.85
C THR A 38 -21.41 -3.01 -15.66
N ASP A 39 -21.19 -2.52 -14.44
CA ASP A 39 -20.24 -1.45 -14.18
C ASP A 39 -18.99 -1.98 -13.47
N TRP A 40 -17.82 -1.59 -13.98
CA TRP A 40 -16.53 -2.13 -13.58
C TRP A 40 -15.52 -1.05 -13.25
N ALA A 41 -14.67 -1.33 -12.27
CA ALA A 41 -13.40 -0.65 -12.09
C ALA A 41 -12.26 -1.64 -12.37
N ILE A 42 -11.31 -1.19 -13.18
CA ILE A 42 -10.14 -1.99 -13.54
C ILE A 42 -8.99 -1.58 -12.63
N TYR A 43 -8.37 -2.55 -11.99
CA TYR A 43 -7.29 -2.39 -11.03
C TYR A 43 -6.03 -3.12 -11.48
N ARG A 44 -4.87 -2.48 -11.27
CA ARG A 44 -3.57 -3.11 -11.40
C ARG A 44 -3.04 -3.48 -10.02
N ALA A 45 -2.70 -4.76 -9.82
CA ALA A 45 -1.93 -5.21 -8.67
C ALA A 45 -0.47 -4.79 -8.82
N SER A 46 0.15 -4.34 -7.73
CA SER A 46 1.56 -3.92 -7.72
C SER A 46 2.36 -4.65 -6.64
N GLN A 47 2.47 -4.06 -5.45
CA GLN A 47 3.28 -4.59 -4.36
C GLN A 47 2.51 -5.62 -3.54
N ARG A 48 3.13 -6.79 -3.36
CA ARG A 48 2.66 -7.86 -2.47
C ARG A 48 3.21 -7.67 -1.05
N PHE A 49 2.36 -7.88 -0.06
CA PHE A 49 2.71 -7.93 1.35
C PHE A 49 2.37 -9.32 1.90
N ALA A 50 3.40 -10.13 2.14
CA ALA A 50 3.23 -11.48 2.67
C ALA A 50 2.98 -11.44 4.17
N ALA A 51 1.85 -12.01 4.61
CA ALA A 51 1.55 -12.20 6.04
C ALA A 51 2.17 -13.52 6.54
N PRO A 52 2.36 -13.68 7.87
CA PRO A 52 2.75 -14.96 8.47
C PRO A 52 1.78 -16.09 8.13
N GLN A 53 0.50 -15.75 8.01
CA GLN A 53 -0.59 -16.62 7.56
C GLN A 53 -0.89 -16.27 6.09
N PRO A 54 -0.60 -17.16 5.12
CA PRO A 54 -0.67 -16.85 3.69
C PRO A 54 -2.01 -16.31 3.21
N GLU A 55 -3.12 -16.75 3.81
CA GLU A 55 -4.49 -16.34 3.51
C GLU A 55 -4.78 -14.86 3.80
N TYR A 56 -3.93 -14.21 4.61
CA TYR A 56 -4.00 -12.78 4.89
C TYR A 56 -2.93 -11.97 4.14
N SER A 57 -2.27 -12.59 3.15
CA SER A 57 -1.40 -11.85 2.25
C SER A 57 -2.21 -10.79 1.49
N MET A 58 -1.68 -9.59 1.45
CA MET A 58 -2.35 -8.44 0.86
C MET A 58 -1.63 -7.99 -0.40
N GLN A 59 -2.40 -7.47 -1.34
CA GLN A 59 -1.90 -6.83 -2.55
C GLN A 59 -2.28 -5.35 -2.55
N GLN A 60 -1.32 -4.52 -2.91
CA GLN A 60 -1.60 -3.15 -3.28
C GLN A 60 -2.24 -3.13 -4.67
N VAL A 61 -3.32 -2.38 -4.80
CA VAL A 61 -4.03 -2.20 -6.06
C VAL A 61 -4.20 -0.71 -6.33
N ARG A 62 -4.13 -0.35 -7.60
CA ARG A 62 -4.40 1.00 -8.10
C ARG A 62 -5.44 0.93 -9.21
N MET A 63 -6.44 1.81 -9.15
CA MET A 63 -7.41 1.91 -10.23
C MET A 63 -6.72 2.49 -11.48
N VAL A 64 -6.92 1.84 -12.62
CA VAL A 64 -6.38 2.27 -13.92
C VAL A 64 -7.49 2.75 -14.86
N ALA A 65 -8.72 2.24 -14.72
CA ALA A 65 -9.85 2.70 -15.49
C ALA A 65 -11.21 2.40 -14.82
N LYS A 66 -12.25 3.04 -15.33
CA LYS A 66 -13.66 2.62 -15.16
C LYS A 66 -14.24 2.26 -16.52
N ALA A 67 -15.08 1.25 -16.56
CA ALA A 67 -15.64 0.72 -17.78
C ALA A 67 -17.05 0.16 -17.55
N ARG A 68 -17.80 -0.01 -18.64
CA ARG A 68 -19.11 -0.67 -18.64
C ARG A 68 -19.14 -1.83 -19.62
N SER A 69 -19.83 -2.91 -19.26
CA SER A 69 -20.17 -4.01 -20.15
C SER A 69 -20.96 -3.51 -21.36
N GLN A 70 -20.47 -3.80 -22.55
CA GLN A 70 -21.14 -3.48 -23.82
C GLN A 70 -21.79 -4.72 -24.43
N SER A 71 -21.07 -5.84 -24.46
CA SER A 71 -21.53 -7.10 -25.04
C SER A 71 -20.87 -8.29 -24.32
N GLN A 72 -21.48 -9.47 -24.43
CA GLN A 72 -20.93 -10.72 -23.91
C GLN A 72 -21.09 -11.81 -24.97
N ALA A 73 -20.03 -12.59 -25.20
CA ALA A 73 -20.03 -13.72 -26.11
C ALA A 73 -18.98 -14.76 -25.65
N ASP A 74 -19.34 -16.05 -25.70
CA ASP A 74 -18.43 -17.17 -25.47
C ASP A 74 -17.58 -17.09 -24.19
N GLY A 75 -18.16 -16.58 -23.09
CA GLY A 75 -17.47 -16.44 -21.81
C GLY A 75 -16.58 -15.20 -21.71
N VAL A 76 -16.64 -14.30 -22.69
CA VAL A 76 -15.91 -13.03 -22.74
C VAL A 76 -16.89 -11.87 -22.69
N THR A 77 -16.59 -10.89 -21.84
CA THR A 77 -17.31 -9.62 -21.80
C THR A 77 -16.45 -8.53 -22.42
N THR A 78 -17.04 -7.80 -23.38
CA THR A 78 -16.48 -6.59 -23.96
C THR A 78 -16.87 -5.40 -23.12
N LEU A 79 -15.87 -4.61 -22.73
CA LEU A 79 -16.00 -3.42 -21.92
C LEU A 79 -15.68 -2.18 -22.76
N VAL A 80 -16.53 -1.16 -22.63
CA VAL A 80 -16.26 0.19 -23.12
C VAL A 80 -15.70 1.02 -21.98
N ILE A 81 -14.56 1.67 -22.22
CA ILE A 81 -13.90 2.51 -21.22
C ILE A 81 -14.65 3.83 -21.05
N GLU A 82 -15.15 4.07 -19.83
CA GLU A 82 -15.82 5.33 -19.49
C GLU A 82 -14.84 6.37 -18.94
N ARG A 83 -13.82 5.90 -18.23
CA ARG A 83 -12.78 6.75 -17.67
C ARG A 83 -11.45 6.05 -17.72
N PHE A 84 -10.56 6.58 -18.54
CA PHE A 84 -9.16 6.18 -18.58
C PHE A 84 -8.34 7.00 -17.59
N ILE A 85 -7.58 6.34 -16.71
CA ILE A 85 -6.69 7.00 -15.75
C ILE A 85 -5.24 6.65 -16.09
N HIS A 86 -4.98 5.37 -16.35
CA HIS A 86 -3.70 4.85 -16.78
C HIS A 86 -3.92 3.74 -17.80
N GLU A 87 -2.87 3.46 -18.58
CA GLU A 87 -2.80 2.32 -19.50
C GLU A 87 -3.29 1.04 -18.85
N ILE A 88 -4.23 0.35 -19.49
CA ILE A 88 -4.74 -0.96 -19.10
C ILE A 88 -3.87 -2.03 -19.76
N LYS A 89 -3.57 -3.11 -19.04
CA LYS A 89 -2.72 -4.22 -19.50
C LYS A 89 -3.43 -5.54 -19.29
N GLN A 90 -3.04 -6.53 -20.08
CA GLN A 90 -3.41 -7.92 -19.85
C GLN A 90 -3.02 -8.34 -18.41
N GLY A 91 -3.94 -9.00 -17.73
CA GLY A 91 -3.79 -9.41 -16.33
C GLY A 91 -4.21 -8.38 -15.28
N ASP A 92 -4.57 -7.15 -15.69
CA ASP A 92 -5.29 -6.24 -14.79
C ASP A 92 -6.63 -6.87 -14.36
N VAL A 93 -7.10 -6.55 -13.17
CA VAL A 93 -8.27 -7.19 -12.54
C VAL A 93 -9.49 -6.29 -12.67
N ALA A 94 -10.58 -6.80 -13.22
CA ALA A 94 -11.86 -6.11 -13.32
C ALA A 94 -12.74 -6.46 -12.10
N ILE A 95 -13.01 -5.45 -11.27
CA ILE A 95 -13.83 -5.60 -10.07
C ILE A 95 -15.17 -4.90 -10.34
N PRO A 96 -16.31 -5.61 -10.18
CA PRO A 96 -17.61 -5.00 -10.38
C PRO A 96 -17.86 -3.95 -9.30
N LEU A 97 -18.42 -2.79 -9.67
CA LEU A 97 -18.63 -1.70 -8.71
C LEU A 97 -19.53 -2.11 -7.54
N SER A 98 -20.41 -3.10 -7.74
CA SER A 98 -21.25 -3.72 -6.72
C SER A 98 -20.45 -4.43 -5.62
N ALA A 99 -19.29 -5.00 -5.94
CA ALA A 99 -18.39 -5.66 -4.99
C ALA A 99 -17.46 -4.66 -4.27
N ILE A 100 -17.32 -3.43 -4.77
CA ILE A 100 -16.48 -2.42 -4.14
C ILE A 100 -17.23 -1.85 -2.93
N GLN A 101 -16.91 -2.38 -1.76
CA GLN A 101 -17.28 -1.76 -0.51
C GLN A 101 -16.53 -0.42 -0.40
N THR A 102 -17.25 0.68 -0.63
CA THR A 102 -16.78 1.99 -0.20
C THR A 102 -16.84 1.98 1.32
N PRO A 103 -15.73 2.17 2.04
CA PRO A 103 -15.81 2.35 3.48
C PRO A 103 -16.76 3.51 3.73
N ASP A 104 -17.69 3.32 4.68
CA ASP A 104 -18.43 4.44 5.25
C ASP A 104 -17.43 5.55 5.56
N GLN A 105 -17.83 6.78 5.22
CA GLN A 105 -17.05 8.01 5.32
C GLN A 105 -16.02 7.92 6.45
N ILE A 106 -14.77 8.28 6.16
CA ILE A 106 -13.69 8.43 7.17
C ILE A 106 -14.27 9.26 8.31
N ASN A 107 -14.80 8.58 9.32
CA ASN A 107 -15.35 9.21 10.50
C ASN A 107 -14.15 9.89 11.15
N HIS A 108 -14.36 11.11 11.65
CA HIS A 108 -13.35 11.87 12.37
C HIS A 108 -12.77 10.98 13.48
N PHE A 109 -11.64 10.34 13.22
CA PHE A 109 -10.88 9.64 14.24
C PHE A 109 -9.93 10.66 14.87
N GLN A 110 -9.83 10.61 16.19
CA GLN A 110 -8.83 11.39 16.90
C GLN A 110 -7.57 10.54 17.03
N PRO A 111 -6.38 11.07 16.66
CA PRO A 111 -5.14 10.37 16.90
C PRO A 111 -4.99 10.03 18.39
N HIS A 112 -4.68 8.78 18.69
CA HIS A 112 -4.38 8.31 20.03
C HIS A 112 -3.09 7.49 20.02
N ALA A 113 -2.45 7.31 21.18
CA ALA A 113 -1.27 6.47 21.26
C ALA A 113 -1.62 5.03 20.87
N GLY A 114 -0.86 4.44 19.94
CA GLY A 114 -0.96 3.02 19.62
C GLY A 114 -0.30 2.14 20.70
N PRO A 115 -0.59 0.82 20.72
CA PRO A 115 0.13 -0.12 21.58
C PRO A 115 1.64 -0.15 21.27
N VAL A 116 2.48 -0.35 22.29
CA VAL A 116 3.92 -0.57 22.12
C VAL A 116 4.15 -1.92 21.44
N ILE A 117 4.87 -1.93 20.32
CA ILE A 117 5.17 -3.11 19.52
C ILE A 117 6.65 -3.03 19.10
N ASP A 118 7.44 -4.04 19.47
CA ASP A 118 8.91 -4.00 19.33
C ASP A 118 9.39 -4.04 17.87
N ASP A 119 8.64 -4.70 16.99
CA ASP A 119 9.02 -4.93 15.59
C ASP A 119 8.07 -4.25 14.59
N LEU A 120 7.44 -3.15 15.03
CA LEU A 120 6.66 -2.30 14.16
C LEU A 120 7.58 -1.59 13.14
N SER A 121 7.32 -1.81 11.85
CA SER A 121 8.10 -1.22 10.77
C SER A 121 7.25 -0.89 9.55
N ILE A 122 7.77 0.00 8.71
CA ILE A 122 7.18 0.31 7.41
C ILE A 122 7.51 -0.83 6.45
N ALA A 123 6.49 -1.57 6.03
CA ALA A 123 6.59 -2.67 5.07
C ALA A 123 6.65 -2.17 3.62
N GLY A 124 6.14 -0.98 3.33
CA GLY A 124 6.17 -0.38 2.00
C GLY A 124 5.50 0.98 1.94
N MET A 125 5.58 1.63 0.79
CA MET A 125 4.94 2.92 0.53
C MET A 125 3.69 2.71 -0.33
N MET A 126 2.63 3.47 -0.06
CA MET A 126 1.47 3.51 -0.94
C MET A 126 1.65 4.60 -2.00
N ASP A 127 1.27 4.30 -3.24
CA ASP A 127 1.22 5.30 -4.31
C ASP A 127 0.21 6.40 -3.93
N ALA A 128 0.66 7.66 -3.99
CA ALA A 128 -0.02 8.85 -3.47
C ALA A 128 -1.37 9.22 -4.12
N VAL A 129 -1.88 8.40 -5.05
CA VAL A 129 -2.96 8.80 -5.96
C VAL A 129 -4.36 8.66 -5.35
N ASN A 130 -4.53 7.87 -4.28
CA ASN A 130 -5.85 7.50 -3.75
C ASN A 130 -6.14 7.99 -2.31
N TYR A 131 -5.22 8.74 -1.69
CA TYR A 131 -5.43 9.27 -0.34
C TYR A 131 -5.46 10.79 -0.38
N VAL A 132 -6.60 11.38 -0.04
CA VAL A 132 -6.87 12.84 0.01
C VAL A 132 -6.15 13.51 1.21
N VAL A 133 -5.26 12.79 1.90
CA VAL A 133 -4.56 13.30 3.08
C VAL A 133 -3.24 13.92 2.64
N ARG A 134 -2.99 15.18 3.04
CA ARG A 134 -1.67 15.81 2.90
C ARG A 134 -0.65 14.96 3.68
N GLY A 135 0.13 14.15 3.00
CA GLY A 135 1.14 13.28 3.60
C GLY A 135 1.44 12.05 2.73
N GLN A 136 2.60 11.44 2.95
CA GLN A 136 2.93 10.17 2.30
C GLN A 136 2.24 9.02 3.06
N ALA A 137 1.47 8.20 2.35
CA ALA A 137 0.83 7.01 2.92
C ALA A 137 1.79 5.81 2.88
N VAL A 138 1.86 5.06 3.96
CA VAL A 138 2.75 3.91 4.14
C VAL A 138 1.98 2.71 4.67
N VAL A 139 2.50 1.51 4.40
CA VAL A 139 1.98 0.25 4.93
C VAL A 139 2.82 -0.16 6.12
N LEU A 140 2.19 -0.37 7.27
CA LEU A 140 2.82 -0.92 8.46
C LEU A 140 2.67 -2.44 8.49
N ASN A 141 3.69 -3.15 8.98
CA ASN A 141 3.70 -4.61 9.13
C ASN A 141 2.82 -5.13 10.28
N ARG A 142 1.98 -4.28 10.90
CA ARG A 142 1.10 -4.63 12.01
C ARG A 142 -0.31 -4.15 11.74
N GLY A 143 -1.28 -4.88 12.25
CA GLY A 143 -2.71 -4.66 12.02
C GLY A 143 -3.55 -4.83 13.28
N TYR A 144 -4.86 -5.01 13.13
CA TYR A 144 -5.78 -5.10 14.27
C TYR A 144 -5.52 -6.33 15.15
N VAL A 145 -4.89 -7.39 14.63
CA VAL A 145 -4.44 -8.54 15.45
C VAL A 145 -3.43 -8.09 16.52
N SER A 146 -2.64 -7.06 16.23
CA SER A 146 -1.71 -6.43 17.17
C SER A 146 -2.31 -5.22 17.90
N ARG A 147 -3.64 -5.03 17.84
CA ARG A 147 -4.36 -3.85 18.35
C ARG A 147 -3.93 -2.52 17.71
N VAL A 148 -3.44 -2.58 16.47
CA VAL A 148 -3.21 -1.40 15.65
C VAL A 148 -4.54 -1.05 14.98
N GLU A 149 -5.15 0.06 15.36
CA GLU A 149 -6.49 0.45 14.96
C GLU A 149 -6.47 1.81 14.25
N GLN A 150 -7.59 2.19 13.64
CA GLN A 150 -7.72 3.53 13.07
C GLN A 150 -7.58 4.58 14.18
N GLY A 151 -6.70 5.55 13.98
CA GLY A 151 -6.32 6.55 14.99
C GLY A 151 -5.05 6.22 15.77
N SER A 152 -4.57 4.96 15.76
CA SER A 152 -3.30 4.60 16.40
C SER A 152 -2.15 5.42 15.81
N SER A 153 -1.39 6.08 16.68
CA SER A 153 -0.27 6.93 16.31
C SER A 153 1.05 6.42 16.86
N TYR A 154 2.12 6.64 16.08
CA TYR A 154 3.48 6.16 16.35
C TYR A 154 4.50 7.23 15.96
N ALA A 155 5.61 7.32 16.71
CA ALA A 155 6.75 8.14 16.32
C ALA A 155 7.46 7.50 15.12
N LEU A 156 7.75 8.29 14.10
CA LEU A 156 8.61 7.88 12.99
C LEU A 156 10.05 8.10 13.40
N VAL A 157 10.80 7.02 13.56
CA VAL A 157 12.20 7.07 13.97
C VAL A 157 13.12 6.57 12.87
N LYS A 158 14.28 7.21 12.71
CA LYS A 158 15.35 6.78 11.83
C LYS A 158 16.58 6.38 12.67
N PRO A 159 17.21 5.21 12.43
CA PRO A 159 18.47 4.88 13.07
C PRO A 159 19.55 5.88 12.62
N ALA A 160 20.32 6.42 13.55
CA ALA A 160 21.48 7.23 13.19
C ALA A 160 22.51 6.34 12.47
N HIS A 161 22.83 6.66 11.23
CA HIS A 161 23.94 6.01 10.53
C HIS A 161 25.25 6.48 11.16
N GLY A 162 26.11 5.54 11.56
CA GLY A 162 27.44 5.87 12.07
C GLY A 162 28.28 6.54 11.01
N PHE A 163 28.84 7.70 11.34
CA PHE A 163 29.95 8.25 10.60
C PHE A 163 31.15 7.32 10.78
N GLN A 164 31.46 6.52 9.75
CA GLN A 164 32.79 5.94 9.62
C GLN A 164 33.74 7.11 9.34
N PHE A 165 34.51 7.53 10.35
CA PHE A 165 35.66 8.39 10.12
C PHE A 165 36.68 7.60 9.28
N SER A 166 36.76 7.90 7.99
CA SER A 166 37.88 7.48 7.15
C SER A 166 39.01 8.49 7.26
N GLN A 167 39.67 8.59 8.42
CA GLN A 167 40.97 9.25 8.51
C GLN A 167 41.90 8.56 9.50
N GLY A 168 42.96 7.97 8.96
CA GLY A 168 44.34 8.03 9.47
C GLY A 168 44.63 7.41 10.84
N GLU A 169 45.44 6.36 10.82
CA GLU A 169 46.36 5.88 11.88
C GLU A 169 46.13 6.36 13.32
N PHE A 170 45.81 5.42 14.22
CA PHE A 170 46.58 5.05 15.43
C PHE A 170 45.66 4.44 16.52
N GLY A 171 45.85 3.13 16.77
CA GLY A 171 45.64 2.43 18.05
C GLY A 171 44.18 2.14 18.45
N LEU A 172 43.80 0.95 18.92
CA LEU A 172 44.54 -0.02 19.72
C LEU A 172 43.93 -1.43 19.58
N VAL A 173 44.82 -2.40 19.32
CA VAL A 173 44.91 -3.75 19.92
C VAL A 173 43.73 -4.72 19.70
N GLU A 174 44.03 -5.79 18.95
CA GLU A 174 43.32 -7.07 18.96
C GLU A 174 43.15 -7.59 20.39
N GLY A 175 41.90 -7.82 20.79
CA GLY A 175 41.56 -8.49 22.04
C GLY A 175 40.16 -9.08 21.95
N ASP A 176 40.07 -10.41 21.99
CA ASP A 176 38.84 -11.18 22.10
C ASP A 176 37.90 -10.59 23.15
N SER A 177 36.82 -9.93 22.73
CA SER A 177 35.67 -9.63 23.57
C SER A 177 34.47 -9.23 22.71
N GLU A 178 33.40 -9.99 22.92
CA GLU A 178 31.99 -9.78 22.56
C GLU A 178 31.66 -8.58 21.65
N GLU A 179 31.00 -8.86 20.51
CA GLU A 179 30.35 -7.85 19.68
C GLU A 179 29.37 -7.02 20.53
N ILE A 180 29.86 -5.93 21.13
CA ILE A 180 29.02 -4.86 21.66
C ILE A 180 28.33 -4.26 20.45
N SER A 181 27.13 -4.74 20.16
CA SER A 181 26.24 -4.14 19.17
C SER A 181 25.84 -2.78 19.72
N LEU A 182 26.65 -1.76 19.41
CA LEU A 182 26.38 -0.36 19.69
C LEU A 182 25.06 0.00 18.98
N THR A 183 23.96 -0.01 19.73
CA THR A 183 22.67 0.47 19.24
C THR A 183 22.75 1.98 19.11
N MET A 184 22.85 2.44 17.87
CA MET A 184 22.90 3.85 17.56
C MET A 184 21.60 4.54 18.00
N PRO A 185 21.67 5.77 18.54
CA PRO A 185 20.49 6.50 18.95
C PRO A 185 19.55 6.69 17.76
N THR A 186 18.25 6.55 18.01
CA THR A 186 17.21 6.81 17.03
C THR A 186 16.84 8.28 17.04
N ILE A 187 16.64 8.86 15.86
CA ILE A 187 16.19 10.26 15.70
C ILE A 187 14.72 10.22 15.30
N GLU A 188 13.88 10.92 16.06
CA GLU A 188 12.48 11.13 15.68
C GLU A 188 12.40 12.14 14.53
N VAL A 189 11.77 11.74 13.43
CA VAL A 189 11.69 12.52 12.19
C VAL A 189 10.25 12.83 11.77
N GLY A 190 9.26 12.41 12.55
CA GLY A 190 7.85 12.71 12.31
C GLY A 190 6.93 11.82 13.11
N GLN A 191 5.64 11.85 12.79
CA GLN A 191 4.64 11.00 13.41
C GLN A 191 3.82 10.29 12.32
N LEU A 192 3.38 9.08 12.61
CA LEU A 192 2.51 8.27 11.78
C LEU A 192 1.15 8.17 12.45
N VAL A 193 0.07 8.25 11.66
CA VAL A 193 -1.29 7.97 12.14
C VAL A 193 -1.96 6.95 11.24
N VAL A 194 -2.45 5.87 11.84
CA VAL A 194 -3.15 4.78 11.14
C VAL A 194 -4.53 5.24 10.69
N ILE A 195 -4.81 5.10 9.41
CA ILE A 195 -6.08 5.50 8.78
C ILE A 195 -6.96 4.30 8.42
N ARG A 196 -6.37 3.11 8.30
CA ARG A 196 -7.08 1.85 8.05
C ARG A 196 -6.26 0.67 8.58
N SER A 197 -6.93 -0.30 9.19
CA SER A 197 -6.29 -1.52 9.71
C SER A 197 -6.87 -2.77 9.06
N TYR A 198 -6.00 -3.73 8.77
CA TYR A 198 -6.26 -5.09 8.29
C TYR A 198 -5.70 -6.08 9.33
N PRO A 199 -5.86 -7.41 9.23
CA PRO A 199 -5.43 -8.29 10.32
C PRO A 199 -3.93 -8.16 10.63
N PHE A 200 -3.07 -8.22 9.62
CA PHE A 200 -1.61 -8.19 9.77
C PHE A 200 -0.94 -6.92 9.24
N PHE A 201 -1.70 -6.01 8.62
CA PHE A 201 -1.17 -4.79 8.01
C PHE A 201 -2.03 -3.58 8.34
N SER A 202 -1.45 -2.40 8.31
CA SER A 202 -2.19 -1.14 8.44
C SER A 202 -1.72 -0.15 7.40
N ILE A 203 -2.60 0.79 7.05
CA ILE A 203 -2.24 1.96 6.26
C ILE A 203 -2.15 3.13 7.21
N ALA A 204 -1.02 3.82 7.20
CA ALA A 204 -0.78 5.01 7.98
C ALA A 204 -0.36 6.18 7.09
N VAL A 205 -0.60 7.40 7.55
CA VAL A 205 -0.13 8.63 6.90
C VAL A 205 0.98 9.23 7.75
N ILE A 206 2.08 9.62 7.11
CA ILE A 206 3.13 10.42 7.73
C ILE A 206 2.63 11.85 7.88
N ILE A 207 2.57 12.32 9.12
CA ILE A 207 2.39 13.72 9.47
C ILE A 207 3.76 14.28 9.88
N GLU A 208 4.25 15.26 9.12
CA GLU A 208 5.48 15.96 9.49
C GLU A 208 5.23 16.78 10.75
N GLN A 209 6.05 16.54 11.78
CA GLN A 209 6.19 17.46 12.89
C GLN A 209 7.23 18.49 12.48
N VAL A 210 6.86 19.78 12.48
CA VAL A 210 7.84 20.87 12.42
C VAL A 210 8.62 20.80 13.72
N SER A 211 9.74 20.08 13.73
CA SER A 211 10.64 20.08 14.87
C SER A 211 11.18 21.51 15.02
N GLN A 212 10.64 22.25 15.99
CA GLN A 212 11.27 23.47 16.47
C GLN A 212 12.60 23.06 17.09
N LEU A 213 13.70 23.44 16.42
CA LEU A 213 15.06 23.36 16.96
C LEU A 213 15.05 23.94 18.39
N PRO A 214 15.69 23.29 19.37
CA PRO A 214 15.81 23.84 20.71
C PRO A 214 16.55 25.18 20.61
N SER A 215 15.86 26.24 21.01
CA SER A 215 16.46 27.55 21.23
C SER A 215 17.47 27.40 22.35
N ARG A 216 18.76 27.35 22.02
CA ARG A 216 19.83 27.47 23.02
C ARG A 216 19.73 28.85 23.66
N CYS A 217 19.41 28.88 24.95
CA CYS A 217 19.76 29.99 25.83
C CYS A 217 21.17 29.75 26.38
#